data_AF-A0A0F8Z7R2-F1
#
_entry.id   AF-A0A0F8Z7R2-F1
#
_cell.length_a   1.000
_cell.length_b   1.000
_cell.length_c   1.000
_cell.angle_alpha   90.00
_cell.angle_beta   90.00
_cell.angle_gamma   90.00
#
_symmetry.space_group_name_H-M   'P 1'
#
loop_
_entity.id
_entity.type
_entity.pdbx_description
1 polymer ?
#
loop_
_entity_poly.entity_id
_entity_poly.type
_entity_poly.pdbx_seq_one_letter_code
_entity_poly.pdbx_strand_id
1 'polypeptide(L)'
;ILKSLFVYYVKNHEIPNSQLQTNYRSHKDIVHFTSQLGFYEDLKPDPNNMDRMIKGNINNVEEKWVQEILEPQKVVSCIIHKKKFEIGVSALESYLVVKIIIGYFKMVQPVSKAQERLFWRETVGVVAPHNAQGRLIIRQLYDKLIDPSKPLTCLNHSELMNLLINTIYSVEKFQGSDRELIISSIGISDKDQLNAESEFIYNINRFNVLTSRAKSKIILIASKRFFKYIPNDRNIMEEAAHIRNYALNYCNKSVNFSFKDEKNLDEYVEFRYKD
;
A
#
# COMPACT_ATOMS: atom_id res chain seq x y z
N ILE A 1 -26.58 -5.16 13.06
CA ILE A 1 -25.84 -3.91 12.74
C ILE A 1 -26.74 -3.07 11.83
N LEU A 2 -27.17 -1.90 12.28
CA LEU A 2 -27.84 -0.93 11.41
C LEU A 2 -26.82 -0.51 10.34
N LYS A 3 -27.06 -0.89 9.09
CA LYS A 3 -26.26 -0.44 7.93
C LYS A 3 -26.44 1.07 7.74
N SER A 4 -25.65 1.70 6.85
CA SER A 4 -25.81 3.14 6.57
C SER A 4 -27.23 3.45 6.07
N LEU A 5 -27.68 4.70 6.30
CA LEU A 5 -28.99 5.17 5.85
C LEU A 5 -29.18 4.98 4.32
N PHE A 6 -28.11 5.16 3.55
CA PHE A 6 -28.07 4.85 2.12
C PHE A 6 -28.43 3.39 1.84
N VAL A 7 -27.80 2.44 2.54
CA VAL A 7 -28.07 1.01 2.34
C VAL A 7 -29.49 0.65 2.77
N TYR A 8 -30.00 1.27 3.84
CA TYR A 8 -31.40 1.07 4.26
C TYR A 8 -32.38 1.48 3.16
N TYR A 9 -32.21 2.65 2.55
CA TYR A 9 -33.10 3.10 1.49
C TYR A 9 -32.96 2.30 0.19
N VAL A 10 -31.73 2.03 -0.25
CA VAL A 10 -31.52 1.30 -1.51
C VAL A 10 -31.97 -0.17 -1.39
N LYS A 11 -31.66 -0.85 -0.28
CA LYS A 11 -31.95 -2.29 -0.15
C LYS A 11 -33.31 -2.60 0.46
N ASN A 12 -33.80 -1.80 1.41
CA ASN A 12 -35.05 -2.10 2.12
C ASN A 12 -36.25 -1.35 1.54
N HIS A 13 -36.03 -0.22 0.87
CA HIS A 13 -37.09 0.59 0.26
C HIS A 13 -36.96 0.65 -1.27
N GLU A 14 -36.05 -0.13 -1.85
CA GLU A 14 -35.85 -0.26 -3.30
C GLU A 14 -35.72 1.09 -4.02
N ILE A 15 -35.18 2.11 -3.32
CA ILE A 15 -34.97 3.43 -3.93
C ILE A 15 -33.95 3.28 -5.05
N PRO A 16 -34.27 3.71 -6.29
CA PRO A 16 -33.35 3.64 -7.40
C PRO A 16 -32.04 4.39 -7.11
N ASN A 17 -30.92 3.78 -7.47
CA ASN A 17 -29.60 4.41 -7.40
C ASN A 17 -28.87 4.25 -8.73
N SER A 18 -28.01 5.21 -9.06
CA SER A 18 -27.14 5.14 -10.23
C SER A 18 -25.70 5.21 -9.77
N GLN A 19 -24.90 4.23 -10.16
CA GLN A 19 -23.48 4.21 -9.83
C GLN A 19 -22.67 4.98 -10.87
N LEU A 20 -21.77 5.86 -10.42
CA LEU A 20 -20.82 6.52 -11.31
C LEU A 20 -19.79 5.51 -11.83
N GLN A 21 -19.63 5.44 -13.14
CA GLN A 21 -18.84 4.39 -13.80
C GLN A 21 -17.41 4.81 -14.19
N THR A 22 -17.10 6.12 -14.20
CA THR A 22 -15.78 6.61 -14.65
C THR A 22 -14.87 6.95 -13.47
N ASN A 23 -13.68 6.35 -13.43
CA ASN A 23 -12.62 6.65 -12.47
C ASN A 23 -11.62 7.65 -13.06
N TYR A 24 -11.62 8.87 -12.53
CA TYR A 24 -10.70 9.96 -12.93
C TYR A 24 -9.39 9.99 -12.11
N ARG A 25 -9.11 8.96 -11.31
CA ARG A 25 -7.98 8.94 -10.37
C ARG A 25 -6.86 8.01 -10.80
N SER A 26 -7.15 6.80 -11.23
CA SER A 26 -6.17 5.72 -11.15
C SER A 26 -5.77 5.21 -12.53
N HIS A 27 -4.54 4.70 -12.62
CA HIS A 27 -4.07 3.92 -13.76
C HIS A 27 -5.02 2.76 -14.07
N LYS A 28 -5.14 2.38 -15.34
CA LYS A 28 -6.07 1.35 -15.82
C LYS A 28 -5.96 0.02 -15.07
N ASP A 29 -4.74 -0.40 -14.72
CA ASP A 29 -4.54 -1.67 -14.00
C ASP A 29 -5.07 -1.63 -12.56
N ILE A 30 -5.02 -0.48 -11.90
CA ILE A 30 -5.61 -0.30 -10.57
C ILE A 30 -7.14 -0.34 -10.70
N VAL A 31 -7.69 0.35 -11.72
CA VAL A 31 -9.14 0.38 -11.97
C VAL A 31 -9.68 -1.00 -12.34
N HIS A 32 -8.98 -1.73 -13.21
CA HIS A 32 -9.34 -3.07 -13.64
C HIS A 32 -9.30 -4.07 -12.48
N PHE A 33 -8.30 -4.01 -11.60
CA PHE A 33 -8.35 -4.85 -10.40
C PHE A 33 -9.52 -4.44 -9.48
N THR A 34 -9.73 -3.15 -9.29
CA THR A 34 -10.79 -2.62 -8.42
C THR A 34 -12.19 -3.04 -8.91
N SER A 35 -12.42 -3.12 -10.22
CA SER A 35 -13.70 -3.59 -10.78
C SER A 35 -13.95 -5.08 -10.51
N GLN A 36 -12.90 -5.88 -10.30
CA GLN A 36 -13.01 -7.32 -9.97
C GLN A 36 -13.38 -7.59 -8.50
N LEU A 37 -13.48 -6.56 -7.66
CA LEU A 37 -13.84 -6.71 -6.24
C LEU A 37 -15.35 -6.90 -5.99
N GLY A 38 -16.19 -6.78 -7.02
CA GLY A 38 -17.64 -7.00 -6.93
C GLY A 38 -18.44 -5.82 -6.36
N PHE A 39 -17.82 -4.66 -6.14
CA PHE A 39 -18.51 -3.45 -5.68
C PHE A 39 -19.06 -2.57 -6.80
N TYR A 40 -18.52 -2.71 -8.00
CA TYR A 40 -18.70 -1.74 -9.07
C TYR A 40 -19.31 -2.35 -10.33
N GLU A 41 -20.28 -1.64 -10.89
CA GLU A 41 -20.89 -1.92 -12.18
C GLU A 41 -20.15 -1.11 -13.25
N ASP A 42 -19.52 -1.79 -14.20
CA ASP A 42 -18.85 -1.18 -15.37
C ASP A 42 -17.82 -0.08 -15.07
N LEU A 43 -17.07 -0.18 -13.95
CA LEU A 43 -16.04 0.79 -13.60
C LEU A 43 -14.93 0.84 -14.67
N LYS A 44 -14.72 2.03 -15.26
CA LYS A 44 -13.76 2.28 -16.33
C LYS A 44 -12.80 3.42 -15.97
N PRO A 45 -11.53 3.35 -16.37
CA PRO A 45 -10.61 4.47 -16.20
C PRO A 45 -10.95 5.61 -17.17
N ASP A 46 -10.78 6.85 -16.74
CA ASP A 46 -10.82 8.01 -17.64
C ASP A 46 -9.61 8.00 -18.59
N PRO A 47 -9.81 8.29 -19.90
CA PRO A 47 -8.72 8.28 -20.88
C PRO A 47 -7.53 9.20 -20.55
N ASN A 48 -7.75 10.31 -19.83
CA ASN A 48 -6.66 11.23 -19.49
C ASN A 48 -5.73 10.68 -18.40
N ASN A 49 -6.18 9.65 -17.69
CA ASN A 49 -5.55 9.18 -16.45
C ASN A 49 -5.14 7.71 -16.52
N MET A 50 -5.60 6.98 -17.53
CA MET A 50 -5.46 5.54 -17.64
C MET A 50 -4.01 5.04 -17.74
N ASP A 51 -3.08 5.87 -18.20
CA ASP A 51 -1.66 5.53 -18.36
C ASP A 51 -0.73 6.34 -17.41
N ARG A 52 -1.28 6.90 -16.32
CA ARG A 52 -0.46 7.62 -15.33
C ARG A 52 0.54 6.70 -14.64
N MET A 53 1.78 7.18 -14.49
CA MET A 53 2.86 6.46 -13.82
C MET A 53 3.58 7.38 -12.84
N ILE A 54 4.22 6.79 -11.83
CA ILE A 54 5.10 7.55 -10.94
C ILE A 54 6.25 8.18 -11.73
N LYS A 55 6.65 9.39 -11.34
CA LYS A 55 7.66 10.20 -12.05
C LYS A 55 8.93 10.36 -11.23
N GLY A 56 10.03 10.65 -11.92
CA GLY A 56 11.35 10.93 -11.35
C GLY A 56 12.46 10.17 -12.08
N ASN A 57 13.70 10.34 -11.64
CA ASN A 57 14.86 9.68 -12.24
C ASN A 57 15.22 8.42 -11.45
N ILE A 58 14.90 7.24 -12.01
CA ILE A 58 15.15 5.94 -11.35
C ILE A 58 16.64 5.71 -11.06
N ASN A 59 17.55 6.33 -11.84
CA ASN A 59 19.00 6.22 -11.64
C ASN A 59 19.49 6.89 -10.36
N ASN A 60 18.68 7.74 -9.73
CA ASN A 60 18.99 8.32 -8.41
C ASN A 60 18.82 7.32 -7.26
N VAL A 61 18.19 6.16 -7.52
CA VAL A 61 17.98 5.11 -6.52
C VAL A 61 19.21 4.20 -6.50
N GLU A 62 19.91 4.14 -5.36
CA GLU A 62 21.18 3.40 -5.26
C GLU A 62 20.99 1.87 -5.35
N GLU A 63 19.91 1.35 -4.77
CA GLU A 63 19.69 -0.09 -4.65
C GLU A 63 18.88 -0.64 -5.83
N LYS A 64 19.48 -1.58 -6.56
CA LYS A 64 18.85 -2.23 -7.73
C LYS A 64 17.51 -2.90 -7.40
N TRP A 65 17.38 -3.54 -6.24
CA TRP A 65 16.12 -4.16 -5.85
C TRP A 65 15.02 -3.12 -5.58
N VAL A 66 15.38 -1.91 -5.12
CA VAL A 66 14.45 -0.80 -4.96
C VAL A 66 14.11 -0.17 -6.31
N GLN A 67 15.08 -0.05 -7.23
CA GLN A 67 14.83 0.37 -8.62
C GLN A 67 13.79 -0.55 -9.28
N GLU A 68 13.98 -1.86 -9.14
CA GLU A 68 13.11 -2.86 -9.74
C GLU A 68 11.66 -2.75 -9.23
N ILE A 69 11.47 -2.41 -7.95
CA ILE A 69 10.15 -2.16 -7.34
C ILE A 69 9.55 -0.82 -7.80
N LEU A 70 10.38 0.21 -7.93
CA LEU A 70 9.96 1.56 -8.35
C LEU A 70 9.86 1.74 -9.87
N GLU A 71 10.14 0.70 -10.66
CA GLU A 71 9.95 0.72 -12.11
C GLU A 71 8.53 1.22 -12.46
N PRO A 72 8.39 2.37 -13.15
CA PRO A 72 7.09 3.02 -13.38
C PRO A 72 6.00 2.10 -13.94
N GLN A 73 6.36 1.20 -14.87
CA GLN A 73 5.43 0.28 -15.52
C GLN A 73 4.84 -0.80 -14.60
N LYS A 74 5.50 -1.13 -13.48
CA LYS A 74 5.02 -2.15 -12.52
C LYS A 74 3.97 -1.58 -11.58
N VAL A 75 2.85 -1.10 -12.13
CA VAL A 75 1.85 -0.25 -11.45
C VAL A 75 1.19 -0.96 -10.27
N VAL A 76 0.79 -2.22 -10.46
CA VAL A 76 0.14 -3.03 -9.41
C VAL A 76 1.12 -4.12 -9.00
N SER A 77 1.48 -4.14 -7.72
CA SER A 77 2.49 -5.07 -7.23
C SER A 77 2.29 -5.50 -5.78
N CYS A 78 3.00 -6.56 -5.40
CA CYS A 78 3.09 -7.03 -4.03
C CYS A 78 4.50 -7.56 -3.70
N ILE A 79 4.86 -7.52 -2.42
CA ILE A 79 6.09 -8.11 -1.88
C ILE A 79 5.68 -9.16 -0.85
N ILE A 80 6.14 -10.39 -1.06
CA ILE A 80 5.83 -11.55 -0.24
C ILE A 80 7.09 -12.01 0.50
N HIS A 81 7.03 -12.01 1.83
CA HIS A 81 8.14 -12.48 2.69
C HIS A 81 7.75 -13.72 3.50
N LYS A 82 8.74 -14.37 4.13
CA LYS A 82 8.56 -15.64 4.86
C LYS A 82 8.70 -15.51 6.38
N LYS A 83 8.68 -14.29 6.93
CA LYS A 83 8.70 -14.08 8.37
C LYS A 83 7.49 -14.74 9.04
N LYS A 84 7.67 -15.04 10.33
CA LYS A 84 6.75 -15.83 11.15
C LYS A 84 6.58 -15.13 12.49
N PHE A 85 5.43 -15.35 13.13
CA PHE A 85 5.14 -14.91 14.50
C PHE A 85 5.03 -13.38 14.66
N GLU A 86 4.77 -12.65 13.58
CA GLU A 86 4.52 -11.20 13.64
C GLU A 86 3.07 -10.95 14.03
N ILE A 87 2.87 -10.09 15.04
CA ILE A 87 1.59 -9.80 15.69
C ILE A 87 1.35 -8.29 15.61
N GLY A 88 1.00 -7.80 14.42
CA GLY A 88 0.70 -6.38 14.17
C GLY A 88 1.92 -5.46 14.06
N VAL A 89 3.13 -6.01 14.09
CA VAL A 89 4.38 -5.30 13.79
C VAL A 89 5.33 -6.26 13.05
N SER A 90 5.85 -5.82 11.91
CA SER A 90 6.91 -6.47 11.16
C SER A 90 8.10 -5.54 10.94
N ALA A 91 9.26 -5.92 11.47
CA ALA A 91 10.50 -5.20 11.25
C ALA A 91 10.96 -5.26 9.78
N LEU A 92 10.75 -6.41 9.11
CA LEU A 92 11.10 -6.57 7.71
C LEU A 92 10.19 -5.73 6.80
N GLU A 93 8.88 -5.75 7.03
CA GLU A 93 7.98 -4.92 6.22
C GLU A 93 8.28 -3.43 6.45
N SER A 94 8.55 -3.02 7.69
CA SER A 94 8.94 -1.63 7.98
C SER A 94 10.23 -1.25 7.25
N TYR A 95 11.24 -2.12 7.27
CA TYR A 95 12.47 -1.93 6.51
C TYR A 95 12.18 -1.74 5.01
N LEU A 96 11.40 -2.64 4.41
CA LEU A 96 11.03 -2.56 2.99
C LEU A 96 10.33 -1.23 2.67
N VAL A 97 9.32 -0.84 3.45
CA VAL A 97 8.59 0.43 3.28
C VAL A 97 9.57 1.61 3.33
N VAL A 98 10.44 1.68 4.34
CA VAL A 98 11.41 2.76 4.50
C VAL A 98 12.33 2.85 3.29
N LYS A 99 12.89 1.73 2.84
CA LYS A 99 13.82 1.68 1.70
C LYS A 99 13.15 2.09 0.39
N ILE A 100 11.91 1.66 0.16
CA ILE A 100 11.12 2.06 -1.02
C ILE A 100 10.82 3.56 -0.98
N ILE A 101 10.40 4.10 0.17
CA ILE A 101 10.09 5.54 0.31
C ILE A 101 11.34 6.40 0.13
N ILE A 102 12.46 6.02 0.75
CA ILE A 102 13.73 6.75 0.58
C ILE A 102 14.22 6.65 -0.86
N GLY A 103 14.07 5.48 -1.51
CA GLY A 103 14.32 5.33 -2.94
C GLY A 103 13.46 6.28 -3.76
N TYR A 104 12.15 6.34 -3.49
CA TYR A 104 11.24 7.19 -4.23
C TYR A 104 11.48 8.69 -3.96
N PHE A 105 11.86 9.05 -2.73
CA PHE A 105 12.29 10.40 -2.38
C PHE A 105 13.52 10.82 -3.20
N LYS A 106 14.52 9.95 -3.35
CA LYS A 106 15.69 10.19 -4.20
C LYS A 106 15.34 10.23 -5.69
N MET A 107 14.41 9.38 -6.14
CA MET A 107 13.91 9.36 -7.51
C MET A 107 13.21 10.67 -7.88
N VAL A 108 12.38 11.21 -6.99
CA VAL A 108 11.69 12.51 -7.16
C VAL A 108 12.63 13.70 -6.95
N GLN A 109 13.56 13.58 -6.01
CA GLN A 109 14.57 14.59 -5.67
C GLN A 109 13.96 15.98 -5.37
N PRO A 110 13.12 16.12 -4.32
CA PRO A 110 12.59 17.43 -3.96
C PRO A 110 13.72 18.37 -3.53
N VAL A 111 13.91 19.49 -4.25
CA VAL A 111 15.01 20.45 -4.03
C VAL A 111 14.61 21.63 -3.14
N SER A 112 13.34 21.73 -2.74
CA SER A 112 12.85 22.80 -1.88
C SER A 112 11.87 22.29 -0.83
N LYS A 113 11.68 23.04 0.26
CA LYS A 113 10.69 22.74 1.30
C LYS A 113 9.27 22.59 0.73
N ALA A 114 8.92 23.38 -0.28
CA ALA A 114 7.63 23.30 -0.94
C ALA A 114 7.44 21.96 -1.68
N GLN A 115 8.47 21.53 -2.42
CA GLN A 115 8.45 20.25 -3.12
C GLN A 115 8.47 19.06 -2.15
N GLU A 116 9.23 19.16 -1.06
CA GLU A 116 9.24 18.11 -0.03
C GLU A 116 7.87 17.99 0.66
N ARG A 117 7.22 19.11 0.98
CA ARG A 117 5.83 19.09 1.50
C ARG A 117 4.88 18.40 0.53
N LEU A 118 5.00 18.69 -0.77
CA LEU A 118 4.16 18.06 -1.81
C LEU A 118 4.43 16.55 -1.90
N PHE A 119 5.70 16.14 -1.76
CA PHE A 119 6.06 14.73 -1.73
C PHE A 119 5.29 13.97 -0.65
N TRP A 120 5.33 14.47 0.58
CA TRP A 120 4.65 13.84 1.72
C TRP A 120 3.13 13.95 1.65
N ARG A 121 2.60 15.08 1.18
CA ARG A 121 1.14 15.33 1.15
C ARG A 121 0.40 14.67 0.01
N GLU A 122 1.03 14.51 -1.16
CA GLU A 122 0.34 14.10 -2.38
C GLU A 122 1.02 12.97 -3.13
N THR A 123 2.31 12.72 -2.91
CA THR A 123 3.07 11.77 -3.72
C THR A 123 3.10 10.38 -3.10
N VAL A 124 3.35 10.26 -1.79
CA VAL A 124 3.42 8.95 -1.12
C VAL A 124 2.42 8.82 0.03
N GLY A 125 1.89 7.62 0.21
CA GLY A 125 1.07 7.26 1.37
C GLY A 125 1.35 5.83 1.81
N VAL A 126 1.31 5.60 3.12
CA VAL A 126 1.47 4.26 3.70
C VAL A 126 0.20 3.89 4.46
N VAL A 127 -0.26 2.66 4.28
CA VAL A 127 -1.41 2.14 4.98
C VAL A 127 -1.04 0.88 5.75
N ALA A 128 -1.21 0.92 7.07
CA ALA A 128 -0.98 -0.23 7.94
C ALA A 128 -2.23 -0.50 8.79
N PRO A 129 -2.70 -1.77 8.94
CA PRO A 129 -3.84 -2.08 9.80
C PRO A 129 -3.56 -1.72 11.27
N HIS A 130 -2.33 -1.93 11.73
CA HIS A 130 -1.92 -1.70 13.12
C HIS A 130 -1.16 -0.39 13.28
N ASN A 131 -1.61 0.44 14.23
CA ASN A 131 -0.94 1.71 14.56
C ASN A 131 0.52 1.50 15.00
N ALA A 132 0.84 0.36 15.62
CA ALA A 132 2.20 0.04 16.03
C ALA A 132 3.15 -0.11 14.83
N GLN A 133 2.70 -0.75 13.75
CA GLN A 133 3.45 -0.84 12.50
C GLN A 133 3.69 0.54 11.89
N GLY A 134 2.65 1.38 11.83
CA GLY A 134 2.79 2.76 11.35
C GLY A 134 3.80 3.58 12.16
N ARG A 135 3.78 3.47 13.50
CA ARG A 135 4.76 4.15 14.38
C ARG A 135 6.19 3.69 14.14
N LEU A 136 6.40 2.38 13.89
CA LEU A 136 7.73 1.85 13.59
C LEU A 136 8.28 2.45 12.28
N ILE A 137 7.44 2.50 11.25
CA ILE A 137 7.79 3.09 9.93
C ILE A 137 8.10 4.58 10.08
N ILE A 138 7.26 5.35 10.80
CA ILE A 138 7.50 6.79 11.05
C ILE A 138 8.86 7.00 11.70
N ARG A 139 9.17 6.25 12.75
CA ARG A 139 10.44 6.38 13.48
C ARG A 139 11.64 6.09 12.56
N GLN A 140 11.61 4.97 11.84
CA GLN A 140 12.70 4.58 10.95
C GLN A 140 12.88 5.57 9.79
N LEU A 141 11.79 6.08 9.20
CA LEU A 141 11.87 7.11 8.17
C LEU A 141 12.48 8.40 8.70
N TYR A 142 11.99 8.86 9.86
CA TYR A 142 12.51 10.06 10.50
C TYR A 142 14.01 9.95 10.72
N ASP A 143 14.48 8.87 11.36
CA ASP A 143 15.90 8.63 11.64
C ASP A 143 16.75 8.66 10.36
N LYS A 144 16.27 8.08 9.25
CA LYS A 144 16.98 8.12 7.95
C LYS A 144 16.98 9.50 7.30
N LEU A 145 15.90 10.27 7.46
CA LEU A 145 15.77 11.59 6.83
C LEU A 145 16.63 12.65 7.53
N ILE A 146 16.77 12.55 8.85
CA ILE A 146 17.53 13.50 9.69
C ILE A 146 18.98 13.07 9.95
N ASP A 147 19.44 11.95 9.38
CA ASP A 147 20.80 11.42 9.59
C ASP A 147 21.84 12.53 9.36
N PRO A 148 22.59 12.97 10.39
CA PRO A 148 23.54 14.07 10.27
C PRO A 148 24.67 13.81 9.26
N SER A 149 24.98 12.54 8.99
CA SER A 149 26.02 12.16 8.04
C SER A 149 25.57 12.29 6.58
N LYS A 150 24.26 12.18 6.33
CA LYS A 150 23.66 12.24 5.00
C LYS A 150 22.21 12.74 5.08
N PRO A 151 21.98 14.02 5.45
CA PRO A 151 20.64 14.54 5.61
C PRO A 151 19.90 14.55 4.27
N LEU A 152 18.67 14.08 4.27
CA LEU A 152 17.82 14.02 3.07
C LEU A 152 16.70 15.06 3.11
N THR A 153 16.21 15.40 4.31
CA THR A 153 15.16 16.40 4.48
C THR A 153 15.74 17.82 4.51
N CYS A 154 14.99 18.78 3.97
CA CYS A 154 15.25 20.21 4.16
C CYS A 154 14.28 20.87 5.16
N LEU A 155 13.41 20.08 5.78
CA LEU A 155 12.43 20.54 6.76
C LEU A 155 13.00 20.53 8.19
N ASN A 156 12.38 21.31 9.08
CA ASN A 156 12.70 21.22 10.51
C ASN A 156 12.03 19.97 11.11
N HIS A 157 12.53 19.53 12.29
CA HIS A 157 12.07 18.32 12.97
C HIS A 157 10.55 18.26 13.22
N SER A 158 9.96 19.36 13.70
CA SER A 158 8.52 19.43 14.02
C SER A 158 7.66 19.28 12.76
N GLU A 159 8.03 20.00 11.71
CA GLU A 159 7.33 19.98 10.43
C GLU A 159 7.45 18.61 9.74
N LEU A 160 8.64 18.02 9.72
CA LEU A 160 8.85 16.68 9.19
C LEU A 160 7.99 15.65 9.93
N MET A 161 8.04 15.64 11.27
CA MET A 161 7.25 14.69 12.06
C MET A 161 5.76 14.83 11.80
N ASN A 162 5.24 16.06 11.70
CA ASN A 162 3.85 16.29 11.36
C ASN A 162 3.48 15.71 9.99
N LEU A 163 4.34 15.89 8.98
CA LEU A 163 4.10 15.34 7.64
C LEU A 163 4.18 13.82 7.63
N LEU A 164 5.13 13.19 8.32
CA LEU A 164 5.25 11.73 8.39
C LEU A 164 4.02 11.09 9.05
N ILE A 165 3.52 11.68 10.15
CA ILE A 165 2.28 11.23 10.82
C ILE A 165 1.06 11.35 9.87
N ASN A 166 1.06 12.35 8.99
CA ASN A 166 0.04 12.55 7.95
C ASN A 166 0.38 11.89 6.60
N THR A 167 1.38 11.02 6.57
CA THR A 167 1.72 10.20 5.40
C THR A 167 1.38 8.74 5.66
N ILE A 168 1.50 8.32 6.93
CA ILE A 168 1.37 6.93 7.38
C ILE A 168 0.09 6.79 8.20
N TYR A 169 -0.88 6.06 7.67
CA TYR A 169 -2.25 6.01 8.16
C TYR A 169 -2.73 4.59 8.43
N SER A 170 -3.76 4.47 9.27
CA SER A 170 -4.68 3.33 9.16
C SER A 170 -5.61 3.53 7.96
N VAL A 171 -6.26 2.46 7.50
CA VAL A 171 -7.18 2.52 6.34
C VAL A 171 -8.27 3.57 6.53
N GLU A 172 -8.80 3.68 7.74
CA GLU A 172 -9.87 4.62 8.10
C GLU A 172 -9.43 6.08 7.93
N LYS A 173 -8.19 6.40 8.28
CA LYS A 173 -7.66 7.77 8.13
C LYS A 173 -7.31 8.13 6.69
N PHE A 174 -7.25 7.15 5.79
CA PHE A 174 -7.00 7.38 4.36
C PHE A 174 -8.28 7.64 3.56
N GLN A 175 -9.46 7.50 4.17
CA GLN A 175 -10.73 7.72 3.47
C GLN A 175 -10.83 9.17 2.98
N GLY A 176 -11.02 9.34 1.66
CA GLY A 176 -11.14 10.65 1.02
C GLY A 176 -9.82 11.25 0.53
N SER A 177 -8.67 10.63 0.84
CA SER A 177 -7.36 11.07 0.34
C SER A 177 -6.85 10.17 -0.80
N ASP A 178 -5.88 10.63 -1.58
CA ASP A 178 -5.21 9.82 -2.60
C ASP A 178 -3.74 10.22 -2.73
N ARG A 179 -2.92 9.33 -3.32
CA ARG A 179 -1.47 9.55 -3.54
C ARG A 179 -1.01 8.96 -4.86
N GLU A 180 0.10 9.47 -5.38
CA GLU A 180 0.77 8.87 -6.56
C GLU A 180 1.19 7.42 -6.29
N LEU A 181 1.83 7.15 -5.15
CA LEU A 181 2.24 5.84 -4.67
C LEU A 181 1.56 5.51 -3.34
N ILE A 182 0.91 4.34 -3.26
CA ILE A 182 0.44 3.75 -2.00
C ILE A 182 1.25 2.50 -1.69
N ILE A 183 1.72 2.39 -0.45
CA ILE A 183 2.37 1.19 0.08
C ILE A 183 1.53 0.67 1.25
N SER A 184 1.17 -0.61 1.22
CA SER A 184 0.53 -1.29 2.33
C SER A 184 1.51 -2.20 3.06
N SER A 185 1.49 -2.16 4.38
CA SER A 185 2.24 -3.07 5.24
C SER A 185 1.28 -3.73 6.23
N ILE A 186 1.10 -5.05 6.11
CA ILE A 186 0.16 -5.84 6.92
C ILE A 186 0.70 -6.12 8.31
N GLY A 187 1.98 -6.50 8.45
CA GLY A 187 2.64 -6.69 9.73
C GLY A 187 2.18 -7.93 10.53
N ILE A 188 1.52 -8.90 9.89
CA ILE A 188 1.03 -10.12 10.55
C ILE A 188 1.47 -11.39 9.82
N SER A 189 1.99 -12.34 10.59
CA SER A 189 2.35 -13.69 10.12
C SER A 189 2.15 -14.78 11.18
N ASP A 190 1.68 -14.42 12.37
CA ASP A 190 1.27 -15.37 13.39
C ASP A 190 -0.12 -15.97 13.08
N LYS A 191 -0.28 -17.28 13.28
CA LYS A 191 -1.52 -17.99 12.90
C LYS A 191 -2.67 -17.61 13.82
N ASP A 192 -2.43 -17.50 15.11
CA ASP A 192 -3.47 -17.22 16.10
C ASP A 192 -3.94 -15.77 15.94
N GLN A 193 -3.00 -14.86 15.66
CA GLN A 193 -3.34 -13.47 15.31
C GLN A 193 -4.15 -13.37 14.01
N LEU A 194 -3.76 -14.09 12.94
CA LEU A 194 -4.52 -14.13 11.69
C LEU A 194 -5.96 -14.62 11.94
N ASN A 195 -6.13 -15.64 12.79
CA ASN A 195 -7.46 -16.12 13.17
C ASN A 195 -8.25 -15.09 13.96
N ALA A 196 -7.64 -14.50 15.00
CA ALA A 196 -8.29 -13.55 15.89
C ALA A 196 -8.75 -12.27 15.17
N GLU A 197 -7.99 -11.80 14.16
CA GLU A 197 -8.27 -10.55 13.45
C GLU A 197 -8.74 -10.75 12.01
N SER A 198 -9.13 -11.97 11.64
CA SER A 198 -9.53 -12.33 10.27
C SER A 198 -10.57 -11.36 9.67
N GLU A 199 -11.61 -11.01 10.41
CA GLU A 199 -12.65 -10.08 9.95
C GLU A 199 -12.10 -8.66 9.72
N PHE A 200 -11.10 -8.25 10.51
CA PHE A 200 -10.51 -6.92 10.43
C PHE A 200 -9.54 -6.80 9.24
N ILE A 201 -8.62 -7.76 9.11
CA ILE A 201 -7.49 -7.70 8.15
C ILE A 201 -7.86 -8.17 6.74
N TYR A 202 -8.84 -9.07 6.60
CA TYR A 202 -9.34 -9.49 5.29
C TYR A 202 -10.54 -8.68 4.81
N ASN A 203 -10.96 -7.68 5.58
CA ASN A 203 -12.12 -6.86 5.26
C ASN A 203 -12.05 -6.30 3.83
N ILE A 204 -12.95 -6.76 2.97
CA ILE A 204 -12.91 -6.42 1.54
C ILE A 204 -13.15 -4.93 1.28
N ASN A 205 -13.92 -4.25 2.14
CA ASN A 205 -14.12 -2.80 2.03
C ASN A 205 -12.84 -2.04 2.37
N ARG A 206 -12.09 -2.48 3.38
CA ARG A 206 -10.77 -1.91 3.70
C ARG A 206 -9.78 -2.14 2.58
N PHE A 207 -9.79 -3.33 1.99
CA PHE A 207 -8.93 -3.65 0.86
C PHE A 207 -9.27 -2.79 -0.37
N ASN A 208 -10.55 -2.61 -0.69
CA ASN A 208 -10.98 -1.69 -1.75
C ASN A 208 -10.55 -0.26 -1.48
N VAL A 209 -10.73 0.23 -0.25
CA VAL A 209 -10.19 1.55 0.14
C VAL A 209 -8.69 1.56 -0.04
N LEU A 210 -7.95 0.53 0.35
CA LEU A 210 -6.51 0.50 0.18
C LEU A 210 -6.08 0.57 -1.29
N THR A 211 -6.73 -0.20 -2.18
CA THR A 211 -6.34 -0.29 -3.59
C THR A 211 -6.77 0.92 -4.42
N SER A 212 -7.96 1.48 -4.15
CA SER A 212 -8.54 2.58 -4.93
C SER A 212 -7.97 3.98 -4.65
N ARG A 213 -7.01 4.08 -3.72
CA ARG A 213 -6.41 5.36 -3.29
C ARG A 213 -5.10 5.68 -4.00
N ALA A 214 -4.52 4.69 -4.66
CA ALA A 214 -3.36 4.87 -5.51
C ALA A 214 -3.78 5.50 -6.85
N LYS A 215 -3.08 6.55 -7.25
CA LYS A 215 -3.18 7.12 -8.60
C LYS A 215 -2.34 6.30 -9.57
N SER A 216 -1.05 6.16 -9.29
CA SER A 216 -0.08 5.72 -10.29
C SER A 216 0.65 4.44 -9.95
N LYS A 217 0.78 4.07 -8.66
CA LYS A 217 1.36 2.80 -8.25
C LYS A 217 0.85 2.33 -6.89
N ILE A 218 0.68 1.02 -6.73
CA ILE A 218 0.37 0.37 -5.46
C ILE A 218 1.29 -0.82 -5.19
N ILE A 219 1.74 -0.93 -3.94
CA ILE A 219 2.59 -2.00 -3.44
C ILE A 219 1.96 -2.58 -2.17
N LEU A 220 1.56 -3.86 -2.20
CA LEU A 220 1.10 -4.59 -1.00
C LEU A 220 2.24 -5.44 -0.42
N ILE A 221 2.62 -5.21 0.83
CA ILE A 221 3.66 -5.97 1.52
C ILE A 221 3.00 -6.82 2.59
N ALA A 222 3.15 -8.14 2.49
CA ALA A 222 2.62 -9.06 3.50
C ALA A 222 3.35 -10.40 3.52
N SER A 223 3.16 -11.15 4.60
CA SER A 223 3.75 -12.47 4.74
C SER A 223 3.08 -13.50 3.83
N LYS A 224 3.84 -14.52 3.41
CA LYS A 224 3.30 -15.70 2.71
C LYS A 224 2.21 -16.39 3.52
N ARG A 225 2.28 -16.33 4.86
CA ARG A 225 1.25 -16.87 5.75
C ARG A 225 -0.06 -16.09 5.66
N PHE A 226 0.00 -14.76 5.61
CA PHE A 226 -1.18 -13.92 5.39
C PHE A 226 -1.89 -14.30 4.07
N PHE A 227 -1.16 -14.47 2.97
CA PHE A 227 -1.79 -14.89 1.71
C PHE A 227 -2.24 -16.36 1.69
N LYS A 228 -1.67 -17.24 2.51
CA LYS A 228 -2.04 -18.67 2.50
C LYS A 228 -3.05 -19.06 3.57
N TYR A 229 -3.36 -18.16 4.48
CA TYR A 229 -4.33 -18.41 5.53
C TYR A 229 -5.73 -18.55 4.94
N ILE A 230 -6.47 -19.53 5.45
CA ILE A 230 -7.85 -19.81 5.06
C ILE A 230 -8.70 -19.59 6.32
N PRO A 231 -9.46 -18.48 6.39
CA PRO A 231 -10.39 -18.23 7.48
C PRO A 231 -11.44 -19.34 7.60
N ASN A 232 -11.88 -19.63 8.82
CA ASN A 232 -12.94 -20.62 9.07
C ASN A 232 -14.33 -20.11 8.68
N ASP A 233 -14.56 -18.79 8.78
CA ASP A 233 -15.80 -18.16 8.34
C ASP A 233 -15.84 -18.07 6.82
N ARG A 234 -16.95 -18.54 6.22
CA ARG A 234 -17.11 -18.60 4.76
C ARG A 234 -17.08 -17.22 4.10
N ASN A 235 -17.71 -16.21 4.71
CA ASN A 235 -17.73 -14.87 4.13
C ASN A 235 -16.32 -14.28 4.14
N ILE A 236 -15.60 -14.41 5.26
CA ILE A 236 -14.22 -13.92 5.36
C ILE A 236 -13.30 -14.70 4.40
N MET A 237 -13.55 -16.00 4.19
CA MET A 237 -12.80 -16.81 3.22
C MET A 237 -12.93 -16.28 1.79
N GLU A 238 -14.14 -15.85 1.39
CA GLU A 238 -14.41 -15.22 0.10
C GLU A 238 -13.68 -13.87 -0.02
N GLU A 239 -13.73 -13.02 1.02
CA GLU A 239 -13.00 -11.76 1.05
C GLU A 239 -11.46 -11.95 0.96
N ALA A 240 -10.93 -12.90 1.72
CA ALA A 240 -9.53 -13.29 1.65
C ALA A 240 -9.13 -13.83 0.27
N ALA A 241 -10.07 -14.44 -0.47
CA ALA A 241 -9.81 -14.92 -1.83
C ALA A 241 -9.54 -13.78 -2.81
N HIS A 242 -10.23 -12.63 -2.68
CA HIS A 242 -9.94 -11.45 -3.52
C HIS A 242 -8.53 -10.91 -3.26
N ILE A 243 -8.10 -10.85 -2.00
CA ILE A 243 -6.75 -10.39 -1.62
C ILE A 243 -5.68 -11.39 -2.11
N ARG A 244 -5.95 -12.70 -2.03
CA ARG A 244 -5.10 -13.73 -2.64
C ARG A 244 -5.01 -13.58 -4.16
N ASN A 245 -6.14 -13.35 -4.82
CA ASN A 245 -6.22 -13.17 -6.26
C ASN A 245 -5.37 -11.97 -6.71
N TYR A 246 -5.44 -10.84 -5.98
CA TYR A 246 -4.58 -9.68 -6.20
C TYR A 246 -3.09 -10.05 -6.22
N ALA A 247 -2.62 -10.73 -5.16
CA ALA A 247 -1.20 -10.96 -4.96
C ALA A 247 -0.66 -12.11 -5.82
N LEU A 248 -1.43 -13.18 -6.01
CA LEU A 248 -0.93 -14.43 -6.61
C LEU A 248 -1.32 -14.60 -8.08
N ASN A 249 -2.42 -14.00 -8.54
CA ASN A 249 -2.90 -14.16 -9.91
C ASN A 249 -2.82 -12.85 -10.69
N TYR A 250 -3.29 -11.73 -10.12
CA TYR A 250 -3.26 -10.44 -10.80
C TYR A 250 -1.83 -9.91 -10.94
N CYS A 251 -1.04 -10.00 -9.87
CA CYS A 251 0.41 -9.84 -9.93
C CYS A 251 1.04 -11.15 -10.47
N ASN A 252 1.04 -11.30 -11.79
CA ASN A 252 1.30 -12.54 -12.52
C ASN A 252 2.79 -12.79 -12.86
N LYS A 253 3.65 -11.78 -12.78
CA LYS A 253 5.11 -11.92 -12.90
C LYS A 253 5.75 -11.87 -11.53
N SER A 254 6.94 -12.45 -11.39
CA SER A 254 7.67 -12.46 -10.13
C SER A 254 9.18 -12.39 -10.31
N VAL A 255 9.86 -11.66 -9.42
CA VAL A 255 11.31 -11.61 -9.28
C VAL A 255 11.64 -11.82 -7.80
N ASN A 256 12.69 -12.60 -7.51
CA ASN A 256 13.15 -12.80 -6.14
C ASN A 256 14.29 -11.83 -5.83
N PHE A 257 14.26 -11.22 -4.65
CA PHE A 257 15.35 -10.39 -4.15
C PHE A 257 15.96 -11.00 -2.90
N SER A 258 17.27 -10.82 -2.78
CA SER A 258 18.01 -10.99 -1.54
C SER A 258 18.73 -9.69 -1.20
N PHE A 259 18.63 -9.25 0.04
CA PHE A 259 19.32 -8.06 0.53
C PHE A 259 19.63 -8.24 2.01
N LYS A 260 20.49 -7.37 2.54
CA LYS A 260 20.78 -7.33 3.97
C LYS A 260 19.88 -6.33 4.68
N ASP A 261 19.35 -6.72 5.84
CA ASP A 261 18.59 -5.81 6.70
C ASP A 261 19.50 -4.91 7.55
N GLU A 262 18.92 -4.10 8.44
CA GLU A 262 19.69 -3.21 9.34
C GLU A 262 20.58 -3.98 10.34
N LYS A 263 20.31 -5.27 10.57
CA LYS A 263 21.11 -6.15 11.42
C LYS A 263 22.12 -6.98 10.62
N ASN A 264 22.31 -6.65 9.33
CA ASN A 264 23.21 -7.35 8.42
C ASN A 264 22.83 -8.82 8.18
N LEU A 265 21.55 -9.17 8.42
CA LEU A 265 20.99 -10.49 8.15
C LEU A 265 20.48 -10.56 6.72
N ASP A 266 20.69 -11.70 6.07
CA ASP A 266 20.16 -11.95 4.73
C ASP A 266 18.65 -12.14 4.77
N GLU A 267 17.95 -11.30 4.03
CA GLU A 267 16.50 -11.36 3.84
C GLU A 267 16.17 -11.75 2.41
N TYR A 268 15.06 -12.47 2.26
CA TYR A 268 14.58 -12.96 0.98
C TYR A 268 13.10 -12.64 0.81
N VAL A 269 12.78 -11.99 -0.30
CA VAL A 269 11.41 -11.63 -0.66
C VAL A 269 11.12 -11.96 -2.11
N GLU A 270 9.87 -12.29 -2.38
CA GLU A 270 9.33 -12.43 -3.73
C GLU A 270 8.57 -11.15 -4.07
N PHE A 271 9.02 -10.42 -5.07
CA PHE A 271 8.30 -9.28 -5.62
C PHE A 271 7.48 -9.74 -6.82
N ARG A 272 6.17 -9.50 -6.78
CA ARG A 272 5.25 -9.84 -7.85
C ARG A 272 4.60 -8.57 -8.40
N TYR A 273 4.34 -8.55 -9.70
CA TYR A 273 3.71 -7.40 -10.36
C TYR A 273 2.83 -7.82 -11.52
N LYS A 274 1.90 -6.94 -11.90
CA LYS A 274 1.08 -7.06 -13.11
C LYS A 274 1.93 -6.63 -14.31
N ASP A 275 2.04 -7.52 -15.29
CA ASP A 275 2.61 -7.25 -16.62
C ASP A 275 1.72 -6.32 -17.46
#